data_AF-A0A365D2A7-F1
#
_entry.id   AF-A0A365D2A7-F1
#
_cell.length_a   1.000
_cell.length_b   1.000
_cell.length_c   1.000
_cell.angle_alpha   90.00
_cell.angle_beta   90.00
_cell.angle_gamma   90.00
#
_symmetry.space_group_name_H-M   'P 1'
#
loop_
_entity.id
_entity.type
_entity.pdbx_description
1 polymer ?
#
loop_
_entity_poly.entity_id
_entity_poly.type
_entity_poly.pdbx_seq_one_letter_code
_entity_poly.pdbx_strand_id
1 'polypeptide(L)'
;MYTGEMPVDEWTPLRQMRRTQKSGPRPVIEHFGERLRQSKFGHQLTREMYAIPNKKPSAVRPREFVGEAFWASQAWAYEDEGHTVLSDDFCRQQRDDALENFDLNMAFFATLRPDAFEATLAEMLAKNKQLREVTDLKTLDWEEGAYVMVLDRYRQAYIGQAVDRRARIRRHWTANKQFDRLLWGHKHQSVLSVDSFRALDTTRIFAAKTINADRLERRLVKNFPPDFLLNRIEGGKLSAVRGAFIATEVKRRQLVVEPGF
;
A
#
# COMPACT_ATOMS: atom_id res chain seq x y z
N MET A 1 18.59 34.16 -15.97
CA MET A 1 19.64 33.25 -16.47
C MET A 1 20.31 32.62 -15.27
N TYR A 2 19.94 31.39 -14.96
CA TYR A 2 20.62 30.51 -14.01
C TYR A 2 20.58 29.12 -14.63
N THR A 3 21.52 28.86 -15.53
CA THR A 3 21.77 27.54 -16.10
C THR A 3 22.62 26.78 -15.09
N GLY A 4 21.96 26.19 -14.10
CA GLY A 4 22.59 25.27 -13.15
C GLY A 4 22.32 23.84 -13.60
N GLU A 5 23.08 23.35 -14.58
CA GLU A 5 23.19 21.90 -14.78
C GLU A 5 23.87 21.31 -13.56
N MET A 6 23.14 20.49 -12.80
CA MET A 6 23.75 19.67 -11.75
C MET A 6 24.49 18.47 -12.37
N PRO A 7 25.61 18.04 -11.76
CA PRO A 7 26.47 17.01 -12.35
C PRO A 7 25.73 15.67 -12.44
N VAL A 8 25.98 14.94 -13.53
CA VAL A 8 25.42 13.63 -13.92
C VAL A 8 25.66 12.51 -12.89
N ASP A 9 26.33 12.78 -11.77
CA ASP A 9 26.93 11.77 -10.89
C ASP A 9 26.03 11.30 -9.72
N GLU A 10 24.91 11.95 -9.43
CA GLU A 10 23.96 11.49 -8.40
C GLU A 10 23.06 10.33 -8.85
N TRP A 11 23.03 10.02 -10.15
CA TRP A 11 22.37 8.83 -10.71
C TRP A 11 23.25 7.58 -10.71
N THR A 12 24.55 7.75 -10.50
CA THR A 12 25.55 6.68 -10.50
C THR A 12 25.30 5.63 -9.41
N PRO A 13 24.88 5.97 -8.17
CA PRO A 13 24.54 4.98 -7.14
C PRO A 13 23.34 4.10 -7.52
N LEU A 14 22.32 4.67 -8.18
CA LEU A 14 21.11 3.95 -8.59
C LEU A 14 21.36 3.03 -9.79
N ARG A 15 22.22 3.44 -10.74
CA ARG A 15 22.67 2.57 -11.84
C ARG A 15 23.65 1.49 -11.35
N GLN A 16 24.51 1.79 -10.38
CA GLN A 16 25.42 0.80 -9.78
C GLN A 16 24.69 -0.21 -8.89
N MET A 17 23.62 0.18 -8.18
CA MET A 17 22.73 -0.78 -7.48
C MET A 17 22.08 -1.77 -8.44
N ARG A 18 21.78 -1.37 -9.68
CA ARG A 18 21.25 -2.29 -10.72
C ARG A 18 22.30 -3.26 -11.26
N ARG A 19 23.60 -2.98 -11.08
CA ARG A 19 24.70 -3.72 -11.73
C ARG A 19 25.57 -4.56 -10.78
N THR A 20 25.43 -4.43 -9.46
CA THR A 20 26.34 -5.08 -8.49
C THR A 20 25.74 -6.16 -7.59
N GLN A 21 24.48 -6.55 -7.75
CA GLN A 21 24.02 -7.81 -7.14
C GLN A 21 24.05 -8.96 -8.15
N LYS A 22 25.25 -9.51 -8.38
CA LYS A 22 25.37 -10.93 -8.75
C LYS A 22 24.68 -11.73 -7.66
N SER A 23 23.53 -12.30 -8.01
CA SER A 23 22.57 -12.88 -7.07
C SER A 23 23.13 -14.15 -6.43
N GLY A 24 23.59 -14.03 -5.19
CA GLY A 24 23.54 -15.15 -4.25
C GLY A 24 22.09 -15.61 -4.07
N PRO A 25 21.85 -16.83 -3.55
CA PRO A 25 20.50 -17.32 -3.30
C PRO A 25 19.76 -16.33 -2.40
N ARG A 26 18.65 -15.77 -2.91
CA ARG A 26 17.84 -14.81 -2.14
C ARG A 26 17.29 -15.52 -0.90
N PRO A 27 17.39 -14.90 0.29
CA PRO A 27 16.84 -15.44 1.53
C PRO A 27 15.40 -15.94 1.34
N VAL A 28 15.18 -17.20 1.69
CA VAL A 28 13.85 -17.80 1.75
C VAL A 28 13.44 -17.84 3.20
N ILE A 29 12.25 -17.35 3.50
CA ILE A 29 11.65 -17.43 4.82
C ILE A 29 10.39 -18.29 4.75
N GLU A 30 10.01 -18.83 5.90
CA GLU A 30 8.68 -19.40 6.11
C GLU A 30 7.86 -18.43 6.94
N HIS A 31 6.63 -18.16 6.52
CA HIS A 31 5.72 -17.26 7.21
C HIS A 31 4.27 -17.68 6.94
N PHE A 32 3.50 -17.95 7.99
CA PHE A 32 2.15 -18.55 7.91
C PHE A 32 2.08 -19.75 6.95
N GLY A 33 3.02 -20.69 7.04
CA GLY A 33 3.09 -21.89 6.19
C GLY A 33 3.47 -21.64 4.72
N GLU A 34 3.73 -20.39 4.32
CA GLU A 34 4.21 -20.02 3.00
C GLU A 34 5.73 -19.90 2.94
N ARG A 35 6.32 -20.42 1.86
CA ARG A 35 7.73 -20.19 1.53
C ARG A 35 7.86 -18.97 0.65
N LEU A 36 8.49 -17.91 1.17
CA LEU A 36 8.59 -16.62 0.50
C LEU A 36 10.03 -16.31 0.13
N ARG A 37 10.27 -15.99 -1.15
CA ARG A 37 11.57 -15.54 -1.64
C ARG A 37 11.67 -14.03 -1.51
N GLN A 38 12.81 -13.53 -1.06
CA GLN A 38 13.03 -12.09 -0.95
C GLN A 38 12.88 -11.42 -2.32
N SER A 39 12.07 -10.36 -2.38
CA SER A 39 12.02 -9.45 -3.53
C SER A 39 13.08 -8.36 -3.37
N LYS A 40 13.25 -7.49 -4.38
CA LYS A 40 14.10 -6.29 -4.24
C LYS A 40 13.60 -5.29 -3.17
N PHE A 41 12.40 -5.52 -2.63
CA PHE A 41 11.78 -4.70 -1.59
C PHE A 41 11.82 -5.36 -0.21
N GLY A 42 12.61 -6.42 -0.04
CA GLY A 42 12.76 -7.12 1.23
C GLY A 42 11.54 -7.95 1.64
N HIS A 43 11.58 -8.40 2.90
CA HIS A 43 10.49 -9.14 3.56
C HIS A 43 9.71 -8.27 4.56
N GLN A 44 10.18 -7.05 4.81
CA GLN A 44 9.59 -6.03 5.67
C GLN A 44 9.61 -4.68 4.97
N LEU A 45 8.63 -3.84 5.26
CA LEU A 45 8.60 -2.46 4.84
C LEU A 45 9.73 -1.69 5.53
N THR A 46 10.55 -1.03 4.71
CA THR A 46 11.61 -0.14 5.16
C THR A 46 11.58 1.11 4.31
N ARG A 47 12.08 2.22 4.86
CA ARG A 47 12.11 3.50 4.16
C ARG A 47 12.99 3.43 2.90
N GLU A 48 14.11 2.73 3.00
CA GLU A 48 15.10 2.56 1.93
C GLU A 48 14.52 1.80 0.73
N MET A 49 13.67 0.82 1.01
CA MET A 49 13.01 -0.01 0.00
C MET A 49 11.64 0.54 -0.42
N TYR A 50 11.23 1.68 0.13
CA TYR A 50 10.01 2.39 -0.26
C TYR A 50 10.27 3.40 -1.39
N ALA A 51 9.21 3.72 -2.14
CA ALA A 51 9.22 4.71 -3.22
C ALA A 51 10.34 4.56 -4.27
N ILE A 52 10.77 3.33 -4.59
CA ILE A 52 11.80 3.09 -5.62
C ILE A 52 11.31 3.62 -6.97
N PRO A 53 12.02 4.57 -7.62
CA PRO A 53 11.57 5.17 -8.87
C PRO A 53 11.29 4.14 -9.96
N ASN A 54 10.21 4.39 -10.69
CA ASN A 54 9.82 3.60 -11.85
C ASN A 54 9.14 4.53 -12.86
N LYS A 55 9.77 4.70 -14.04
CA LYS A 55 9.25 5.57 -15.10
C LYS A 55 8.03 4.98 -15.83
N LYS A 56 7.64 3.73 -15.57
CA LYS A 56 6.44 3.15 -16.19
C LYS A 56 5.17 3.66 -15.48
N PRO A 57 4.30 4.41 -16.15
CA PRO A 57 3.03 4.85 -15.57
C PRO A 57 2.10 3.67 -15.29
N SER A 58 1.27 3.81 -14.26
CA SER A 58 0.29 2.79 -13.87
C SER A 58 -0.91 2.67 -14.82
N ALA A 59 -1.20 3.74 -15.55
CA ALA A 59 -2.26 3.81 -16.54
C ALA A 59 -1.83 4.77 -17.65
N VAL A 60 -1.99 4.34 -18.90
CA VAL A 60 -1.90 5.21 -20.07
C VAL A 60 -3.33 5.48 -20.51
N ARG A 61 -3.72 6.76 -20.54
CA ARG A 61 -5.04 7.16 -21.06
C ARG A 61 -4.84 7.62 -22.50
N PRO A 62 -5.62 7.12 -23.46
CA PRO A 62 -5.56 7.65 -24.82
C PRO A 62 -5.97 9.13 -24.83
N ARG A 63 -5.23 9.94 -25.60
CA ARG A 63 -5.37 11.41 -25.65
C ARG A 63 -6.80 11.84 -25.99
N GLU A 64 -7.46 11.08 -26.86
CA GLU A 64 -8.84 11.29 -27.31
C GLU A 64 -9.88 11.26 -26.17
N PHE A 65 -9.55 10.67 -25.02
CA PHE A 65 -10.50 10.54 -23.88
C PHE A 65 -10.34 11.57 -22.78
N VAL A 66 -9.32 12.44 -22.82
CA VAL A 66 -9.01 13.35 -21.69
C VAL A 66 -8.99 14.83 -22.06
N GLY A 67 -9.04 15.16 -23.35
CA GLY A 67 -9.10 16.55 -23.84
C GLY A 67 -7.75 17.27 -23.79
N GLU A 68 -7.55 18.20 -24.73
CA GLU A 68 -6.26 18.86 -24.97
C GLU A 68 -5.73 19.65 -23.76
N ALA A 69 -6.59 20.41 -23.09
CA ALA A 69 -6.19 21.21 -21.94
C ALA A 69 -5.67 20.34 -20.77
N PHE A 70 -6.37 19.24 -20.49
CA PHE A 70 -5.92 18.29 -19.46
C PHE A 70 -4.64 17.59 -19.90
N TRP A 71 -4.54 17.15 -21.16
CA TRP A 71 -3.33 16.54 -21.71
C TRP A 71 -2.11 17.45 -21.51
N ALA A 72 -2.20 18.69 -21.97
CA ALA A 72 -1.12 19.67 -21.84
C ALA A 72 -0.75 19.93 -20.37
N SER A 73 -1.73 19.94 -19.45
CA SER A 73 -1.47 20.13 -18.02
C SER A 73 -0.63 19.01 -17.39
N GLN A 74 -0.60 17.82 -17.99
CA GLN A 74 0.15 16.67 -17.49
C GLN A 74 1.50 16.49 -18.18
N ALA A 75 1.79 17.22 -19.27
CA ALA A 75 2.96 17.00 -20.11
C ALA A 75 4.30 17.07 -19.34
N TRP A 76 4.40 17.93 -18.32
CA TRP A 76 5.60 18.03 -17.48
C TRP A 76 5.97 16.71 -16.77
N ALA A 77 4.98 15.85 -16.54
CA ALA A 77 5.16 14.59 -15.82
C ALA A 77 5.72 13.45 -16.70
N TYR A 78 5.87 13.68 -18.00
CA TYR A 78 6.24 12.67 -18.99
C TYR A 78 7.41 13.12 -19.86
N GLU A 79 8.16 12.16 -20.38
CA GLU A 79 9.28 12.40 -21.31
C GLU A 79 8.80 12.48 -22.77
N ASP A 80 7.67 11.83 -23.05
CA ASP A 80 7.12 11.66 -24.39
C ASP A 80 5.72 12.26 -24.51
N GLU A 81 5.40 12.74 -25.71
CA GLU A 81 4.08 13.29 -26.02
C GLU A 81 2.93 12.31 -25.83
N GLY A 82 3.22 10.99 -25.83
CA GLY A 82 2.25 9.92 -25.64
C GLY A 82 1.94 9.61 -24.17
N HIS A 83 2.59 10.29 -23.23
CA HIS A 83 2.47 10.04 -21.79
C HIS A 83 2.71 8.58 -21.39
N THR A 84 3.69 7.94 -22.02
CA THR A 84 4.00 6.51 -21.82
C THR A 84 5.22 6.29 -20.91
N VAL A 85 6.03 7.32 -20.69
CA VAL A 85 7.23 7.30 -19.84
C VAL A 85 7.25 8.53 -18.94
N LEU A 86 7.30 8.33 -17.63
CA LEU A 86 7.36 9.42 -16.64
C LEU A 86 8.72 10.12 -16.68
N SER A 87 8.69 11.45 -16.54
CA SER A 87 9.89 12.30 -16.52
C SER A 87 10.73 12.08 -15.26
N ASP A 88 12.03 12.38 -15.34
CA ASP A 88 12.92 12.37 -14.18
C ASP A 88 12.47 13.36 -13.11
N ASP A 89 11.97 14.53 -13.50
CA ASP A 89 11.50 15.57 -12.59
C ASP A 89 10.27 15.10 -11.81
N PHE A 90 9.30 14.48 -12.49
CA PHE A 90 8.18 13.83 -11.83
C PHE A 90 8.65 12.74 -10.88
N CYS A 91 9.59 11.89 -11.31
CA CYS A 91 10.08 10.80 -10.47
C CYS A 91 10.79 11.29 -9.21
N ARG A 92 11.54 12.41 -9.28
CA ARG A 92 12.15 13.03 -8.10
C ARG A 92 11.08 13.56 -7.15
N GLN A 93 10.18 14.42 -7.65
CA GLN A 93 9.11 15.01 -6.84
C GLN A 93 8.22 13.94 -6.18
N GLN A 94 7.76 12.95 -6.96
CA GLN A 94 6.90 11.87 -6.48
C GLN A 94 7.60 11.00 -5.42
N ARG A 95 8.92 10.79 -5.53
CA ARG A 95 9.69 10.04 -4.53
C ARG A 95 9.82 10.84 -3.24
N ASP A 96 10.13 12.12 -3.33
CA ASP A 96 10.29 12.99 -2.15
C ASP A 96 8.97 13.10 -1.38
N ASP A 97 7.87 13.36 -2.09
CA ASP A 97 6.54 13.43 -1.46
C ASP A 97 6.10 12.08 -0.87
N ALA A 98 6.43 10.97 -1.52
CA ALA A 98 6.13 9.64 -1.00
C ALA A 98 6.95 9.31 0.25
N LEU A 99 8.24 9.66 0.29
CA LEU A 99 9.09 9.43 1.46
C LEU A 99 8.67 10.33 2.64
N GLU A 100 8.28 11.57 2.39
CA GLU A 100 7.69 12.42 3.43
C GLU A 100 6.38 11.83 3.97
N ASN A 101 5.49 11.36 3.09
CA ASN A 101 4.27 10.67 3.50
C ASN A 101 4.55 9.40 4.32
N PHE A 102 5.59 8.64 3.95
CA PHE A 102 6.03 7.48 4.71
C PHE A 102 6.44 7.88 6.12
N ASP A 103 7.30 8.89 6.26
CA ASP A 103 7.80 9.36 7.55
C ASP A 103 6.66 9.86 8.45
N LEU A 104 5.70 10.60 7.88
CA LEU A 104 4.49 11.05 8.58
C LEU A 104 3.61 9.90 9.04
N ASN A 105 3.42 8.86 8.21
CA ASN A 105 2.68 7.67 8.63
C ASN A 105 3.40 6.93 9.76
N MET A 106 4.73 6.78 9.68
CA MET A 106 5.51 6.14 10.76
C MET A 106 5.42 6.93 12.06
N ALA A 107 5.52 8.26 12.00
CA ALA A 107 5.34 9.13 13.16
C ALA A 107 3.92 8.99 13.75
N PHE A 108 2.90 9.03 12.91
CA PHE A 108 1.51 8.79 13.33
C PHE A 108 1.35 7.42 14.01
N PHE A 109 1.85 6.33 13.40
CA PHE A 109 1.76 4.99 14.00
C PHE A 109 2.45 4.93 15.36
N ALA A 110 3.54 5.67 15.57
CA ALA A 110 4.24 5.74 16.84
C ALA A 110 3.37 6.35 17.96
N THR A 111 2.47 7.28 17.65
CA THR A 111 1.55 7.91 18.62
C THR A 111 0.41 7.00 19.09
N LEU A 112 0.10 5.96 18.32
CA LEU A 112 -1.01 5.05 18.61
C LEU A 112 -0.72 4.20 19.86
N ARG A 113 -1.66 4.20 20.81
CA ARG A 113 -1.50 3.46 22.06
C ARG A 113 -1.69 1.95 21.84
N PRO A 114 -0.73 1.09 22.27
CA PRO A 114 -0.83 -0.37 22.09
C PRO A 114 -2.04 -1.00 22.80
N ASP A 115 -2.34 -0.58 24.03
CA ASP A 115 -3.48 -1.08 24.82
C ASP A 115 -4.82 -0.81 24.14
N ALA A 116 -4.98 0.39 23.56
CA ALA A 116 -6.18 0.77 22.82
C ALA A 116 -6.36 -0.08 21.55
N PHE A 117 -5.25 -0.35 20.84
CA PHE A 117 -5.28 -1.22 19.65
C PHE A 117 -5.68 -2.65 20.01
N GLU A 118 -5.06 -3.25 21.03
CA GLU A 118 -5.39 -4.61 21.47
C GLU A 118 -6.82 -4.72 21.96
N ALA A 119 -7.30 -3.76 22.77
CA ALA A 119 -8.68 -3.75 23.25
C ALA A 119 -9.68 -3.68 22.09
N THR A 120 -9.39 -2.83 21.09
CA THR A 120 -10.22 -2.69 19.88
C THR A 120 -10.25 -3.99 19.07
N LEU A 121 -9.10 -4.63 18.86
CA LEU A 121 -9.02 -5.90 18.13
C LEU A 121 -9.77 -7.00 18.88
N ALA A 122 -9.57 -7.11 20.20
CA ALA A 122 -10.26 -8.09 21.03
C ALA A 122 -11.79 -7.90 21.00
N GLU A 123 -12.28 -6.67 21.09
CA GLU A 123 -13.70 -6.36 20.97
C GLU A 123 -14.25 -6.75 19.60
N MET A 124 -13.52 -6.44 18.52
CA MET A 124 -13.90 -6.82 17.16
C MET A 124 -14.01 -8.34 17.04
N LEU A 125 -13.02 -9.11 17.50
CA LEU A 125 -13.05 -10.57 17.46
C LEU A 125 -14.15 -11.14 18.35
N ALA A 126 -14.41 -10.53 19.51
CA ALA A 126 -15.48 -10.95 20.41
C ALA A 126 -16.86 -10.81 19.78
N LYS A 127 -17.11 -9.72 19.04
CA LYS A 127 -18.38 -9.50 18.31
C LYS A 127 -18.49 -10.32 17.01
N ASN A 128 -17.40 -10.95 16.56
CA ASN A 128 -17.31 -11.62 15.27
C ASN A 128 -16.70 -13.01 15.42
N LYS A 129 -17.36 -13.90 16.16
CA LYS A 129 -16.84 -15.23 16.53
C LYS A 129 -16.48 -16.13 15.33
N GLN A 130 -16.96 -15.82 14.12
CA GLN A 130 -16.54 -16.54 12.91
C GLN A 130 -15.14 -16.17 12.42
N LEU A 131 -14.56 -15.06 12.87
CA LEU A 131 -13.15 -14.73 12.61
C LEU A 131 -12.28 -15.62 13.50
N ARG A 132 -11.58 -16.57 12.86
CA ARG A 132 -10.64 -17.48 13.54
C ARG A 132 -9.22 -17.10 13.18
N GLU A 133 -8.33 -17.25 14.14
CA GLU A 133 -6.90 -17.06 13.91
C GLU A 133 -6.39 -18.07 12.87
N VAL A 134 -5.50 -17.61 12.01
CA VAL A 134 -4.88 -18.39 10.94
C VAL A 134 -3.39 -18.42 11.18
N THR A 135 -2.84 -19.62 11.38
CA THR A 135 -1.40 -19.85 11.57
C THR A 135 -0.73 -20.47 10.34
N ASP A 136 -1.51 -21.04 9.41
CA ASP A 136 -1.06 -21.54 8.12
C ASP A 136 -2.05 -21.09 7.03
N LEU A 137 -1.59 -20.36 6.01
CA LEU A 137 -2.44 -19.87 4.93
C LEU A 137 -3.04 -20.98 4.06
N LYS A 138 -2.47 -22.19 4.05
CA LYS A 138 -3.03 -23.34 3.34
C LYS A 138 -4.41 -23.72 3.87
N THR A 139 -4.74 -23.38 5.12
CA THR A 139 -6.08 -23.62 5.67
C THR A 139 -7.16 -22.73 5.04
N LEU A 140 -6.78 -21.76 4.20
CA LEU A 140 -7.68 -20.84 3.52
C LEU A 140 -7.86 -21.15 2.01
N ASP A 141 -7.28 -22.26 1.53
CA ASP A 141 -7.31 -22.64 0.12
C ASP A 141 -8.75 -22.76 -0.41
N TRP A 142 -9.04 -22.05 -1.50
CA TRP A 142 -10.34 -22.07 -2.21
C TRP A 142 -11.54 -21.66 -1.34
N GLU A 143 -11.31 -20.93 -0.25
CA GLU A 143 -12.38 -20.47 0.63
C GLU A 143 -12.68 -18.98 0.48
N GLU A 144 -13.88 -18.70 -0.04
CA GLU A 144 -14.42 -17.35 -0.05
C GLU A 144 -14.67 -16.86 1.39
N GLY A 145 -14.32 -15.60 1.64
CA GLY A 145 -14.62 -14.98 2.91
C GLY A 145 -13.95 -13.64 3.12
N ALA A 146 -14.02 -13.17 4.36
CA ALA A 146 -13.26 -12.00 4.82
C ALA A 146 -12.02 -12.43 5.60
N TYR A 147 -11.06 -11.53 5.69
CA TYR A 147 -9.86 -11.66 6.51
C TYR A 147 -9.43 -10.32 7.10
N VAL A 148 -8.67 -10.39 8.18
CA VAL A 148 -8.02 -9.28 8.86
C VAL A 148 -6.54 -9.61 8.93
N MET A 149 -5.71 -8.81 8.28
CA MET A 149 -4.27 -8.81 8.47
C MET A 149 -3.94 -7.79 9.56
N VAL A 150 -3.21 -8.21 10.59
CA VAL A 150 -2.79 -7.36 11.70
C VAL A 150 -1.29 -7.10 11.57
N LEU A 151 -0.90 -5.84 11.68
CA LEU A 151 0.46 -5.37 11.55
C LEU A 151 0.87 -4.70 12.86
N ASP A 152 1.25 -5.50 13.85
CA ASP A 152 1.39 -5.08 15.25
C ASP A 152 2.38 -3.95 15.46
N ARG A 153 3.49 -3.97 14.72
CA ARG A 153 4.52 -2.91 14.76
C ARG A 153 3.94 -1.52 14.49
N TYR A 154 2.90 -1.44 13.67
CA TYR A 154 2.29 -0.19 13.24
C TYR A 154 0.95 0.09 13.95
N ARG A 155 0.50 -0.83 14.81
CA ARG A 155 -0.85 -0.81 15.42
C ARG A 155 -1.94 -0.60 14.38
N GLN A 156 -1.83 -1.31 13.25
CA GLN A 156 -2.77 -1.23 12.14
C GLN A 156 -3.37 -2.60 11.83
N ALA A 157 -4.62 -2.58 11.41
CA ALA A 157 -5.31 -3.70 10.78
C ALA A 157 -5.66 -3.35 9.33
N TYR A 158 -5.59 -4.33 8.44
CA TYR A 158 -6.16 -4.27 7.11
C TYR A 158 -7.23 -5.34 6.99
N ILE A 159 -8.41 -4.95 6.53
CA ILE A 159 -9.56 -5.84 6.41
C ILE A 159 -9.86 -6.00 4.92
N GLY A 160 -9.95 -7.25 4.47
CA GLY A 160 -10.22 -7.54 3.07
C GLY A 160 -11.18 -8.70 2.89
N GLN A 161 -11.60 -8.91 1.64
CA GLN A 161 -12.33 -10.09 1.22
C GLN A 161 -11.74 -10.65 -0.08
N ALA A 162 -11.96 -11.94 -0.30
CA ALA A 162 -11.65 -12.59 -1.57
C ALA A 162 -12.41 -13.91 -1.71
N VAL A 163 -12.58 -14.35 -2.96
CA VAL A 163 -12.95 -15.73 -3.32
C VAL A 163 -11.84 -16.71 -2.94
N ASP A 164 -10.57 -16.30 -3.12
CA ASP A 164 -9.40 -17.01 -2.63
C ASP A 164 -8.58 -16.09 -1.72
N ARG A 165 -8.74 -16.28 -0.41
CA ARG A 165 -8.11 -15.43 0.62
C ARG A 165 -6.61 -15.65 0.70
N ARG A 166 -6.13 -16.89 0.57
CA ARG A 166 -4.69 -17.20 0.55
C ARG A 166 -4.01 -16.46 -0.60
N ALA A 167 -4.53 -16.61 -1.82
CA ALA A 167 -3.96 -15.94 -2.99
C ALA A 167 -3.99 -14.42 -2.84
N ARG A 168 -5.07 -13.87 -2.27
CA ARG A 168 -5.20 -12.42 -2.07
C ARG A 168 -4.23 -11.87 -1.02
N ILE A 169 -4.06 -12.54 0.12
CA ILE A 169 -3.09 -12.14 1.16
C ILE A 169 -1.67 -12.20 0.59
N ARG A 170 -1.31 -13.30 -0.09
CA ARG A 170 -0.01 -13.42 -0.77
C ARG A 170 0.22 -12.33 -1.81
N ARG A 171 -0.83 -11.94 -2.53
CA ARG A 171 -0.76 -10.81 -3.46
C ARG A 171 -0.44 -9.52 -2.73
N HIS A 172 -1.05 -9.23 -1.58
CA HIS A 172 -0.69 -8.05 -0.78
C HIS A 172 0.78 -8.05 -0.36
N TRP A 173 1.31 -9.20 0.09
CA TRP A 173 2.73 -9.32 0.48
C TRP A 173 3.74 -9.15 -0.65
N THR A 174 3.38 -9.60 -1.86
CA THR A 174 4.30 -9.69 -2.99
C THR A 174 4.09 -8.60 -4.05
N ALA A 175 2.91 -7.97 -4.08
CA ALA A 175 2.65 -6.86 -4.97
C ALA A 175 3.55 -5.68 -4.62
N ASN A 176 3.78 -4.83 -5.62
CA ASN A 176 4.30 -3.51 -5.38
C ASN A 176 3.26 -2.50 -5.84
N LYS A 177 2.89 -1.57 -4.97
CA LYS A 177 2.04 -0.46 -5.38
C LYS A 177 2.78 0.33 -6.48
N GLN A 178 2.05 0.71 -7.53
CA GLN A 178 2.66 1.48 -8.62
C GLN A 178 3.22 2.80 -8.07
N PHE A 179 4.39 3.19 -8.57
CA PHE A 179 5.17 4.31 -8.05
C PHE A 179 4.39 5.63 -8.09
N ASP A 180 3.74 5.91 -9.23
CA ASP A 180 2.82 7.02 -9.48
C ASP A 180 1.46 6.90 -8.73
N ARG A 181 1.28 5.85 -7.90
CA ARG A 181 0.06 5.61 -7.10
C ARG A 181 0.35 5.37 -5.62
N LEU A 182 1.55 5.71 -5.18
CA LEU A 182 1.92 5.62 -3.77
C LEU A 182 1.10 6.59 -2.93
N LEU A 183 0.87 7.79 -3.46
CA LEU A 183 0.05 8.82 -2.84
C LEU A 183 -1.38 8.80 -3.41
N TRP A 184 -2.35 9.01 -2.52
CA TRP A 184 -3.70 9.42 -2.92
C TRP A 184 -4.09 10.69 -2.19
N GLY A 185 -4.30 11.77 -2.94
CA GLY A 185 -4.50 13.11 -2.39
C GLY A 185 -3.18 13.70 -1.90
N HIS A 186 -3.24 14.49 -0.83
CA HIS A 186 -2.07 15.19 -0.29
C HIS A 186 -1.17 14.25 0.53
N LYS A 187 0.14 14.45 0.48
CA LYS A 187 1.14 13.67 1.24
C LYS A 187 0.96 13.72 2.77
N HIS A 188 0.29 14.75 3.30
CA HIS A 188 -0.03 14.84 4.74
C HIS A 188 -1.31 14.09 5.15
N GLN A 189 -2.00 13.51 4.17
CA GLN A 189 -3.30 12.87 4.38
C GLN A 189 -3.42 11.45 3.81
N SER A 190 -2.49 11.06 2.94
CA SER A 190 -2.49 9.78 2.26
C SER A 190 -2.13 8.64 3.22
N VAL A 191 -3.07 7.71 3.40
CA VAL A 191 -2.83 6.45 4.13
C VAL A 191 -1.94 5.53 3.29
N LEU A 192 -0.95 4.88 3.90
CA LEU A 192 -0.10 3.92 3.19
C LEU A 192 -0.93 2.75 2.62
N SER A 193 -0.57 2.33 1.41
CA SER A 193 -1.19 1.16 0.78
C SER A 193 -0.84 -0.12 1.55
N VAL A 194 -1.80 -1.03 1.76
CA VAL A 194 -1.48 -2.38 2.26
C VAL A 194 -0.44 -3.09 1.37
N ASP A 195 -0.49 -2.88 0.04
CA ASP A 195 0.49 -3.40 -0.93
C ASP A 195 1.91 -2.80 -0.79
N SER A 196 2.11 -1.82 0.10
CA SER A 196 3.43 -1.32 0.45
C SER A 196 4.07 -2.17 1.54
N PHE A 197 3.26 -2.77 2.42
CA PHE A 197 3.72 -3.67 3.46
C PHE A 197 4.09 -5.04 2.88
N ARG A 198 4.95 -5.75 3.60
CA ARG A 198 5.50 -7.04 3.20
C ARG A 198 5.02 -8.13 4.13
N ALA A 199 5.42 -9.36 3.82
CA ALA A 199 4.96 -10.53 4.56
C ALA A 199 5.21 -10.41 6.06
N LEU A 200 6.44 -10.13 6.48
CA LEU A 200 6.81 -10.06 7.89
C LEU A 200 6.32 -8.80 8.62
N ASP A 201 5.66 -7.86 7.92
CA ASP A 201 4.92 -6.80 8.58
C ASP A 201 3.57 -7.31 9.10
N THR A 202 3.05 -8.41 8.55
CA THR A 202 1.84 -9.09 9.04
C THR A 202 2.24 -10.05 10.16
N THR A 203 1.67 -9.86 11.34
CA THR A 203 2.04 -10.63 12.54
C THR A 203 0.92 -11.53 13.01
N ARG A 204 -0.34 -11.18 12.73
CA ARG A 204 -1.52 -12.01 13.01
C ARG A 204 -2.48 -11.96 11.82
N ILE A 205 -3.19 -13.07 11.59
CA ILE A 205 -4.24 -13.14 10.57
C ILE A 205 -5.48 -13.75 11.20
N PHE A 206 -6.63 -13.12 10.97
CA PHE A 206 -7.93 -13.68 11.32
C PHE A 206 -8.78 -13.81 10.07
N ALA A 207 -9.53 -14.90 9.92
CA ALA A 207 -10.30 -15.15 8.72
C ALA A 207 -11.65 -15.79 9.03
N ALA A 208 -12.67 -15.42 8.26
CA ALA A 208 -14.03 -15.94 8.37
C ALA A 208 -14.55 -16.41 7.00
N LYS A 209 -14.81 -17.71 6.87
CA LYS A 209 -15.43 -18.28 5.66
C LYS A 209 -16.87 -17.80 5.57
N THR A 210 -17.26 -17.23 4.43
CA THR A 210 -18.64 -16.78 4.21
C THR A 210 -18.89 -16.49 2.74
N ILE A 211 -20.10 -16.79 2.27
CA ILE A 211 -20.59 -16.41 0.93
C ILE A 211 -20.98 -14.92 0.82
N ASN A 212 -21.06 -14.22 1.96
CA ASN A 212 -21.42 -12.80 2.03
C ASN A 212 -20.22 -11.94 2.47
N ALA A 213 -19.04 -12.24 1.90
CA ALA A 213 -17.76 -11.66 2.31
C ALA A 213 -17.75 -10.13 2.21
N ASP A 214 -18.38 -9.59 1.18
CA ASP A 214 -18.57 -8.17 0.91
C ASP A 214 -19.36 -7.44 2.01
N ARG A 215 -20.46 -8.02 2.50
CA ARG A 215 -21.23 -7.47 3.63
C ARG A 215 -20.44 -7.54 4.93
N LEU A 216 -19.71 -8.64 5.15
CA LEU A 216 -18.89 -8.82 6.33
C LEU A 216 -17.75 -7.79 6.37
N GLU A 217 -16.97 -7.67 5.29
CA GLU A 217 -15.88 -6.69 5.15
C GLU A 217 -16.37 -5.27 5.40
N ARG A 218 -17.45 -4.83 4.73
CA ARG A 218 -18.01 -3.48 4.94
C ARG A 218 -18.34 -3.20 6.39
N ARG A 219 -19.00 -4.15 7.07
CA ARG A 219 -19.36 -3.99 8.49
C ARG A 219 -18.13 -3.90 9.37
N LEU A 220 -17.13 -4.73 9.12
CA LEU A 220 -15.87 -4.70 9.88
C LEU A 220 -15.11 -3.39 9.65
N VAL A 221 -14.95 -2.96 8.40
CA VAL A 221 -14.27 -1.69 8.03
C VAL A 221 -15.00 -0.47 8.58
N LYS A 222 -16.34 -0.50 8.63
CA LYS A 222 -17.15 0.60 9.19
C LYS A 222 -17.04 0.70 10.72
N ASN A 223 -16.97 -0.44 11.40
CA ASN A 223 -17.02 -0.49 12.86
C ASN A 223 -15.64 -0.46 13.53
N PHE A 224 -14.57 -0.65 12.77
CA PHE A 224 -13.22 -0.56 13.32
C PHE A 224 -12.75 0.90 13.33
N PRO A 225 -12.12 1.38 14.42
CA PRO A 225 -11.63 2.75 14.52
C PRO A 225 -10.72 3.12 13.34
N PRO A 226 -10.95 4.27 12.70
CA PRO A 226 -10.23 4.65 11.48
C PRO A 226 -8.74 4.81 11.71
N ASP A 227 -8.29 5.20 12.91
CA ASP A 227 -6.88 5.40 13.25
C ASP A 227 -6.07 4.10 13.26
N PHE A 228 -6.75 2.96 13.46
CA PHE A 228 -6.15 1.63 13.47
C PHE A 228 -6.34 0.87 12.14
N LEU A 229 -6.87 1.51 11.08
CA LEU A 229 -7.17 0.87 9.78
C LEU A 229 -6.24 1.32 8.64
N LEU A 230 -5.75 0.37 7.83
CA LEU A 230 -5.01 0.64 6.58
C LEU A 230 -5.88 0.63 5.32
N ASN A 231 -7.18 0.36 5.44
CA ASN A 231 -8.10 0.41 4.31
C ASN A 231 -8.17 1.83 3.74
N ARG A 232 -7.64 2.02 2.53
CA ARG A 232 -7.66 3.32 1.83
C ARG A 232 -8.98 3.65 1.16
N ILE A 233 -9.87 2.67 1.01
CA ILE A 233 -11.21 2.83 0.45
C ILE A 233 -12.21 2.19 1.39
N GLU A 234 -13.48 2.56 1.28
CA GLU A 234 -14.55 1.82 1.95
C GLU A 234 -14.55 0.34 1.50
N GLY A 235 -14.98 -0.58 2.39
CA GLY A 235 -15.06 -1.99 2.06
C GLY A 235 -16.03 -2.29 0.91
N GLY A 236 -15.89 -3.46 0.30
CA GLY A 236 -16.83 -4.00 -0.69
C GLY A 236 -16.32 -4.08 -2.13
N LYS A 237 -17.11 -4.70 -3.01
CA LYS A 237 -16.76 -4.93 -4.43
C LYS A 237 -16.61 -3.61 -5.19
N LEU A 238 -15.59 -3.55 -6.06
CA LEU A 238 -15.38 -2.45 -6.98
C LEU A 238 -16.21 -2.69 -8.24
N SER A 239 -17.35 -2.01 -8.40
CA SER A 239 -18.11 -1.98 -9.65
C SER A 239 -17.55 -0.92 -10.61
N ALA A 240 -17.92 -0.96 -11.90
CA ALA A 240 -17.48 0.04 -12.88
C ALA A 240 -17.89 1.47 -12.47
N VAL A 241 -19.12 1.64 -11.98
CA VAL A 241 -19.62 2.91 -11.44
C VAL A 241 -18.81 3.34 -10.21
N ARG A 242 -18.58 2.43 -9.26
CA ARG A 242 -17.78 2.72 -8.07
C ARG A 242 -16.32 3.05 -8.41
N GLY A 243 -15.78 2.43 -9.46
CA GLY A 243 -14.46 2.74 -10.00
C GLY A 243 -14.34 4.18 -10.49
N ALA A 244 -15.40 4.74 -11.09
CA ALA A 244 -15.43 6.13 -11.53
C ALA A 244 -15.40 7.13 -10.35
N PHE A 245 -15.92 6.73 -9.18
CA PHE A 245 -15.98 7.56 -7.97
C PHE A 245 -14.97 7.15 -6.89
N ILE A 246 -14.02 6.26 -7.20
CA ILE A 246 -13.10 5.73 -6.18
C ILE A 246 -12.29 6.83 -5.48
N ALA A 247 -12.01 7.93 -6.18
CA ALA A 247 -11.30 9.09 -5.64
C ALA A 247 -12.06 9.81 -4.52
N THR A 248 -13.40 9.76 -4.50
CA THR A 248 -14.24 10.36 -3.45
C THR A 248 -14.39 9.45 -2.23
N GLU A 249 -14.15 8.15 -2.39
CA GLU A 249 -14.18 7.16 -1.30
C GLU A 249 -12.82 6.94 -0.63
N VAL A 250 -11.77 7.62 -1.12
CA VAL A 250 -10.44 7.47 -0.52
C VAL A 250 -10.45 8.03 0.89
N LYS A 251 -10.19 7.14 1.86
CA LYS A 251 -10.00 7.53 3.25
C LYS A 251 -8.73 8.37 3.36
N ARG A 252 -8.89 9.52 3.98
CA ARG A 252 -7.82 10.45 4.35
C ARG A 252 -7.68 10.42 5.86
N ARG A 253 -6.45 10.52 6.34
CA ARG A 253 -6.14 10.62 7.76
C ARG A 253 -5.23 11.80 7.95
N GLN A 254 -5.56 12.72 8.86
CA GLN A 254 -4.63 13.80 9.18
C GLN A 254 -3.39 13.18 9.84
N LEU A 255 -2.23 13.23 9.16
CA LEU A 255 -0.98 12.65 9.66
C LEU A 255 -0.12 13.66 10.43
N VAL A 256 -0.61 14.90 10.54
CA VAL A 256 0.11 15.99 11.21
C VAL A 256 0.20 15.66 12.70
N VAL A 257 1.41 15.40 13.15
CA VAL A 257 1.81 15.62 14.53
C VAL A 257 2.17 17.11 14.56
N GLU A 258 1.25 17.97 15.01
CA GLU A 258 1.67 19.35 15.28
C GLU A 258 2.73 19.27 16.39
N PRO A 259 3.95 19.84 16.19
CA PRO A 259 4.73 20.25 17.33
C PRO A 259 3.84 21.27 18.04
N GLY A 260 3.48 20.98 19.30
CA GLY A 260 2.51 21.76 20.05
C GLY A 260 2.78 23.26 19.97
N PHE A 261 1.69 24.02 19.91
CA PHE A 261 1.62 25.28 20.65
C PHE A 261 1.50 24.96 22.14
#